data_AF-A0A526YGQ0-F1
#
_entry.id   AF-A0A526YGQ0-F1
#
_cell.length_a   1.000
_cell.length_b   1.000
_cell.length_c   1.000
_cell.angle_alpha   90.00
_cell.angle_beta   90.00
_cell.angle_gamma   90.00
#
_symmetry.space_group_name_H-M   'P 1'
#
loop_
_entity.id
_entity.type
_entity.pdbx_description
1 polymer ?
#
loop_
_entity_poly.entity_id
_entity_poly.type
_entity_poly.pdbx_seq_one_letter_code
_entity_poly.pdbx_strand_id
1 'polypeptide(L)'
;MNGPQAHWLEDGSRLHLNHGPIDLIVEAFGEADERRAAYGQAVARFQTILQELVDELAELRRPASSRPRAFAGPTARRMEAAIVPLAKQFITPMAAV
;
A
#
# COMPACT_ATOMS: atom_id res chain seq x y z
N MET A 1 18.50 2.55 0.69
CA MET A 1 17.30 2.93 1.47
C MET A 1 17.19 2.00 2.65
N ASN A 2 16.75 2.48 3.81
CA ASN A 2 16.47 1.60 4.93
C ASN A 2 15.34 0.64 4.54
N GLY A 3 15.49 -0.63 4.90
CA GLY A 3 14.45 -1.63 4.66
C GLY A 3 13.19 -1.39 5.49
N PRO A 4 12.13 -2.17 5.25
CA PRO A 4 10.88 -2.09 5.99
C PRO A 4 11.10 -2.37 7.49
N GLN A 5 10.48 -1.56 8.33
CA GLN A 5 10.58 -1.63 9.79
C GLN A 5 9.21 -1.94 10.40
N ALA A 6 9.21 -2.73 11.48
CA ALA A 6 8.03 -3.05 12.26
C ALA A 6 8.36 -3.00 13.75
N HIS A 7 7.60 -2.24 14.53
CA HIS A 7 7.77 -2.18 15.98
C HIS A 7 6.44 -1.92 16.68
N TRP A 8 6.33 -2.42 17.91
CA TRP A 8 5.18 -2.14 18.77
C TRP A 8 5.28 -0.74 19.36
N LEU A 9 4.15 -0.04 19.44
CA LEU A 9 4.03 1.17 20.21
C LEU A 9 4.00 0.87 21.72
N GLU A 10 4.18 1.90 22.55
CA GLU A 10 4.28 1.77 24.01
C GLU A 10 3.06 1.13 24.68
N ASP A 11 1.89 1.19 24.04
CA ASP A 11 0.67 0.54 24.51
C ASP A 11 0.64 -0.98 24.31
N GLY A 12 1.56 -1.53 23.51
CA GLY A 12 1.64 -2.95 23.21
C GLY A 12 0.45 -3.50 22.40
N SER A 13 -0.47 -2.66 21.91
CA SER A 13 -1.62 -3.08 21.10
C SER A 13 -1.51 -2.61 19.64
N ARG A 14 -0.80 -1.51 19.38
CA ARG A 14 -0.65 -0.94 18.05
C ARG A 14 0.71 -1.25 17.45
N LEU A 15 0.70 -1.71 16.20
CA LEU A 15 1.89 -1.98 15.41
C LEU A 15 2.20 -0.79 14.52
N HIS A 16 3.41 -0.24 14.61
CA HIS A 16 3.91 0.75 13.68
C HIS A 16 4.76 0.10 12.58
N LEU A 17 4.42 0.38 11.33
CA LEU A 17 5.12 -0.07 10.14
C LEU A 17 5.64 1.14 9.36
N ASN A 18 6.94 1.18 9.07
CA ASN A 18 7.57 2.27 8.32
C ASN A 18 8.49 1.75 7.21
N HIS A 19 8.34 2.26 6.00
CA HIS A 19 9.26 1.98 4.89
C HIS A 19 9.22 3.13 3.87
N GLY A 20 10.32 3.88 3.76
CA GLY A 20 10.37 5.04 2.87
C GLY A 20 9.28 6.05 3.23
N PRO A 21 8.37 6.42 2.30
CA PRO A 21 7.27 7.35 2.58
C PRO A 21 6.02 6.69 3.19
N ILE A 22 5.99 5.36 3.33
CA ILE A 22 4.83 4.64 3.87
C ILE A 22 4.98 4.52 5.38
N ASP A 23 3.99 5.02 6.11
CA ASP A 23 3.95 5.08 7.57
C ASP A 23 2.55 4.67 8.05
N LEU A 24 2.43 3.58 8.81
CA LEU A 24 1.15 3.01 9.24
C LEU A 24 1.14 2.70 10.73
N ILE A 25 0.09 3.11 11.43
CA ILE A 25 -0.26 2.63 12.77
C ILE A 25 -1.45 1.69 12.65
N VAL A 26 -1.25 0.42 12.98
CA VAL A 26 -2.24 -0.65 12.79
C VAL A 26 -2.70 -1.20 14.13
N GLU A 27 -4.01 -1.29 14.33
CA GLU A 27 -4.63 -2.00 15.44
C GLU A 27 -5.61 -3.06 14.90
N ALA A 28 -5.55 -4.26 15.44
CA ALA A 28 -6.45 -5.35 15.12
C ALA A 28 -7.34 -5.68 16.33
N PHE A 29 -8.60 -6.02 16.08
CA PHE A 29 -9.58 -6.38 17.10
C PHE A 29 -10.11 -7.79 16.82
N GLY A 30 -10.45 -8.54 17.88
CA GLY A 30 -10.92 -9.92 17.79
C GLY A 30 -10.10 -10.89 18.64
N GLU A 31 -10.25 -12.18 18.34
CA GLU A 31 -9.57 -13.29 19.02
C GLU A 31 -8.04 -13.13 18.98
N ALA A 32 -7.37 -13.52 20.06
CA ALA A 32 -5.95 -13.28 20.24
C ALA A 32 -5.07 -13.89 19.13
N ASP A 33 -5.44 -15.08 18.66
CA ASP A 33 -4.70 -15.79 17.60
C ASP A 33 -4.91 -15.14 16.24
N GLU A 34 -6.13 -14.70 15.93
CA GLU A 34 -6.46 -13.97 14.70
C GLU A 34 -5.74 -12.62 14.64
N ARG A 35 -5.70 -11.88 15.76
CA ARG A 35 -4.92 -10.64 15.83
C ARG A 35 -3.45 -10.89 15.54
N ARG A 36 -2.85 -11.91 16.17
CA ARG A 36 -1.44 -12.26 15.94
C ARG A 36 -1.18 -12.62 14.47
N ALA A 37 -2.09 -13.38 13.86
CA ALA A 37 -2.02 -13.72 12.44
C ALA A 37 -2.12 -12.47 11.55
N ALA A 38 -3.06 -11.57 11.82
CA ALA A 38 -3.25 -10.32 11.07
C ALA A 38 -2.00 -9.44 11.11
N TYR A 39 -1.38 -9.24 12.28
CA TYR A 39 -0.13 -8.49 12.39
C TYR A 39 1.02 -9.17 11.62
N GLY A 40 1.15 -10.49 11.70
CA GLY A 40 2.14 -11.24 10.92
C GLY A 40 1.96 -11.07 9.41
N GLN A 41 0.72 -11.12 8.93
CA GLN A 41 0.38 -10.89 7.52
C GLN A 41 0.68 -9.44 7.09
N ALA A 42 0.37 -8.47 7.95
CA ALA A 42 0.68 -7.06 7.70
C ALA A 42 2.19 -6.85 7.55
N VAL A 43 3.00 -7.36 8.49
CA VAL A 43 4.47 -7.29 8.43
C VAL A 43 4.99 -7.96 7.15
N ALA A 44 4.50 -9.17 6.82
CA ALA A 44 4.92 -9.91 5.64
C ALA A 44 4.60 -9.16 4.35
N ARG A 45 3.40 -8.59 4.23
CA ARG A 45 3.02 -7.79 3.05
C ARG A 45 3.83 -6.50 2.95
N PHE A 46 4.13 -5.88 4.08
CA PHE A 46 4.89 -4.64 4.15
C PHE A 46 6.34 -4.80 3.65
N GLN A 47 6.85 -6.03 3.62
CA GLN A 47 8.19 -6.32 3.09
C GLN A 47 8.32 -6.00 1.59
N THR A 48 7.25 -6.15 0.81
CA THR A 48 7.34 -6.11 -0.67
C THR A 48 6.62 -4.93 -1.29
N ILE A 49 5.59 -4.39 -0.63
CA ILE A 49 4.65 -3.43 -1.21
C ILE A 49 5.32 -2.18 -1.81
N LEU A 50 6.31 -1.59 -1.13
CA LEU A 50 6.96 -0.38 -1.62
C LEU A 50 7.73 -0.67 -2.91
N GLN A 51 8.47 -1.77 -2.97
CA GLN A 51 9.27 -2.10 -4.14
C GLN A 51 8.37 -2.38 -5.34
N GLU A 52 7.28 -3.13 -5.15
CA GLU A 52 6.28 -3.37 -6.21
C GLU A 52 5.72 -2.06 -6.78
N LEU A 53 5.45 -1.06 -5.94
CA LEU A 53 4.98 0.25 -6.40
C LEU A 53 6.09 1.06 -7.08
N VAL A 54 7.33 0.97 -6.60
CA VAL A 54 8.50 1.63 -7.19
C VAL A 54 8.77 1.09 -8.60
N ASP A 55 8.67 -0.22 -8.79
CA ASP A 55 8.89 -0.88 -10.07
C ASP A 55 7.91 -0.39 -11.16
N GLU A 56 6.69 -0.01 -10.76
CA GLU A 56 5.66 0.50 -11.66
C GLU A 56 5.47 2.03 -11.59
N LEU A 57 6.30 2.74 -10.81
CA LEU A 57 6.10 4.15 -10.42
C LEU A 57 6.07 5.11 -11.62
N ALA A 58 6.89 4.83 -12.63
CA ALA A 58 6.95 5.66 -13.84
C ALA A 58 5.59 5.69 -14.57
N GLU A 59 4.88 4.56 -14.63
CA GLU A 59 3.54 4.49 -15.23
C GLU A 59 2.47 5.02 -14.27
N LEU A 60 2.57 4.72 -12.97
CA LEU A 60 1.63 5.22 -11.96
C LEU A 60 1.58 6.76 -11.90
N ARG A 61 2.69 7.44 -12.23
CA ARG A 61 2.76 8.92 -12.30
C ARG A 61 2.25 9.51 -13.60
N ARG A 62 1.95 8.70 -14.62
CA ARG A 62 1.38 9.21 -15.87
C ARG A 62 -0.14 9.44 -15.72
N PRO A 63 -0.69 10.44 -16.44
CA PRO A 63 -2.13 10.67 -16.46
C PRO A 63 -2.89 9.41 -16.83
N ALA A 64 -3.93 9.10 -16.06
CA ALA A 64 -4.86 8.04 -16.40
C ALA A 64 -5.69 8.43 -17.62
N SER A 65 -6.26 7.42 -18.28
CA SER A 65 -7.21 7.62 -19.38
C SER A 65 -8.50 6.86 -19.10
N SER A 66 -9.51 7.03 -19.95
CA SER A 66 -10.76 6.25 -19.87
C SER A 66 -10.55 4.75 -20.10
N ARG A 67 -9.38 4.33 -20.61
CA ARG A 67 -8.99 2.93 -20.74
C ARG A 67 -7.96 2.58 -19.66
N PRO A 68 -8.23 1.56 -18.83
CA PRO A 68 -7.29 1.12 -17.80
C PRO A 68 -6.03 0.53 -18.45
N ARG A 69 -4.88 0.88 -17.90
CA ARG A 69 -3.61 0.23 -18.21
C ARG A 69 -3.46 -1.07 -17.42
N ALA A 70 -2.67 -1.99 -17.96
CA ALA A 70 -2.34 -3.24 -17.30
C ALA A 70 -1.12 -3.02 -16.39
N PHE A 71 -1.31 -3.26 -15.08
CA PHE A 71 -0.25 -3.29 -14.08
C PHE A 71 -0.02 -4.72 -13.57
N ALA A 72 1.22 -5.06 -13.28
CA ALA A 72 1.64 -6.36 -12.75
C ALA A 72 1.32 -6.50 -11.25
N GLY A 73 1.45 -5.43 -10.48
CA GLY A 73 1.17 -5.39 -9.06
C GLY A 73 -0.32 -5.27 -8.75
N PRO A 74 -0.85 -6.00 -7.75
CA PRO A 74 -2.26 -5.91 -7.38
C PRO A 74 -2.64 -4.54 -6.81
N THR A 75 -1.70 -3.84 -6.16
CA THR A 75 -1.94 -2.48 -5.63
C THR A 75 -2.06 -1.47 -6.77
N ALA A 76 -1.10 -1.46 -7.70
CA ALA A 76 -1.13 -0.60 -8.87
C ALA A 76 -2.41 -0.79 -9.72
N ARG A 77 -2.88 -2.04 -9.89
CA ARG A 77 -4.17 -2.32 -10.53
C ARG A 77 -5.36 -1.69 -9.82
N ARG A 78 -5.39 -1.72 -8.47
CA ARG A 78 -6.46 -1.09 -7.69
C ARG A 78 -6.41 0.42 -7.78
N MET A 79 -5.21 1.02 -7.74
CA MET A 79 -5.00 2.45 -7.93
C MET A 79 -5.54 2.90 -9.30
N GLU A 80 -5.16 2.22 -10.39
CA GLU A 80 -5.68 2.52 -11.74
C GLU A 80 -7.19 2.37 -11.82
N ALA A 81 -7.76 1.28 -11.28
CA ALA A 81 -9.19 1.04 -11.31
C ALA A 81 -9.99 2.13 -10.55
N ALA A 82 -9.45 2.65 -9.44
CA ALA A 82 -10.07 3.74 -8.69
C ALA A 82 -10.03 5.07 -9.46
N ILE A 83 -8.98 5.31 -10.24
CA ILE A 83 -8.76 6.59 -10.93
C ILE A 83 -9.37 6.66 -12.33
N VAL A 84 -9.46 5.54 -13.08
CA VAL A 84 -10.01 5.52 -14.45
C VAL A 84 -11.39 6.18 -14.59
N PRO A 85 -12.37 5.98 -13.68
CA PRO A 85 -13.65 6.69 -13.75
C PRO A 85 -13.55 8.22 -13.64
N LEU A 86 -12.46 8.73 -13.05
CA LEU A 86 -12.17 10.14 -12.82
C LEU A 86 -11.28 10.77 -13.91
N ALA A 87 -10.82 9.99 -14.90
CA ALA A 87 -9.88 10.40 -15.94
C ALA A 87 -10.46 11.35 -17.02
N LYS A 88 -11.46 12.18 -16.66
CA LYS A 88 -11.97 13.29 -17.47
C LYS A 88 -11.13 14.55 -17.34
N GLN A 89 -10.31 14.62 -16.30
CA GLN A 89 -9.35 15.68 -16.01
C GLN A 89 -7.97 15.06 -15.78
N PHE A 90 -6.94 15.89 -15.66
CA PHE A 90 -5.61 15.42 -15.29
C PHE A 90 -5.65 14.78 -13.90
N ILE A 91 -5.44 13.47 -13.84
CA ILE A 91 -5.29 12.70 -12.62
C ILE A 91 -4.41 11.49 -12.91
N THR A 92 -3.66 11.03 -11.92
CA THR A 92 -2.76 9.88 -12.06
C THR A 92 -3.14 8.83 -11.02
N PRO A 93 -2.84 7.53 -11.23
CA PRO A 93 -3.03 6.48 -10.22
C PRO A 93 -2.47 6.82 -8.84
N MET A 94 -1.41 7.64 -8.76
CA MET A 94 -0.83 8.08 -7.47
C MET A 94 -1.83 8.81 -6.56
N ALA A 95 -2.95 9.31 -7.09
CA ALA A 95 -4.00 9.94 -6.28
C ALA A 95 -4.82 8.94 -5.44
N ALA A 96 -4.68 7.63 -5.69
CA ALA A 96 -5.38 6.56 -4.97
C ALA A 96 -4.41 5.53 -4.34
N VAL A 97 -3.22 5.99 -3.97
CA VAL A 97 -2.17 5.17 -3.32
C VAL A 97 -2.60 4.69 -1.93
#